data_AF-A0A3D4Z150-F1
#
_entry.id   AF-A0A3D4Z150-F1
#
_cell.length_a   1.000
_cell.length_b   1.000
_cell.length_c   1.000
_cell.angle_alpha   90.00
_cell.angle_beta   90.00
_cell.angle_gamma   90.00
#
_symmetry.space_group_name_H-M   'P 1'
#
loop_
_entity.id
_entity.type
_entity.pdbx_description
1 polymer ?
#
loop_
_entity_poly.entity_id
_entity_poly.type
_entity_poly.pdbx_seq_one_letter_code
_entity_poly.pdbx_strand_id
1 'polypeptide(L)'
;RSVIVVGPNLKLHQCGLPKIMALELFRPFIYHKLEIRGYVSTIKSAKKMVEKQVPEVWDVLDEVIQEHPILLNRAPTLHRLGIQAFEPVLVEGKAIQLHPLVCAAFNADFD
;
A
#
# COMPACT_ATOMS: atom_id res chain seq x y z
N ARG A 1 4.60 9.36 -0.47
CA ARG A 1 3.55 10.40 -0.36
C ARG A 1 2.79 10.43 -1.68
N SER A 2 1.46 10.54 -1.64
CA SER A 2 0.64 10.73 -2.84
C SER A 2 -0.57 11.61 -2.50
N VAL A 3 -1.29 12.05 -3.54
CA VAL A 3 -2.59 12.72 -3.42
C VAL A 3 -3.60 11.74 -2.84
N ILE A 4 -4.52 12.25 -2.02
CA ILE A 4 -5.64 11.48 -1.48
C ILE A 4 -6.90 11.73 -2.30
N VAL A 5 -7.72 10.70 -2.48
CA VAL A 5 -9.06 10.77 -3.07
C VAL A 5 -10.05 10.04 -2.18
N VAL A 6 -11.35 10.32 -2.33
CA VAL A 6 -12.37 9.67 -1.50
C VAL A 6 -12.56 8.20 -1.91
N GLY A 7 -12.57 7.30 -0.93
CA GLY A 7 -12.84 5.86 -1.12
C GLY A 7 -14.12 5.42 -0.40
N PRO A 8 -15.32 5.70 -0.94
CA PRO A 8 -16.59 5.46 -0.23
C PRO A 8 -16.94 3.98 -0.05
N ASN A 9 -16.35 3.09 -0.86
CA ASN A 9 -16.59 1.64 -0.81
C ASN A 9 -15.66 0.90 0.17
N LEU A 10 -14.69 1.60 0.77
CA LEU A 10 -13.77 1.03 1.75
C LEU A 10 -14.48 0.79 3.07
N LYS A 11 -14.03 -0.21 3.84
CA LYS A 11 -14.40 -0.30 5.26
C LYS A 11 -13.60 0.70 6.09
N LEU A 12 -14.06 1.00 7.31
CA LEU A 12 -13.42 2.01 8.17
C LEU A 12 -11.93 1.74 8.46
N HIS A 13 -11.54 0.46 8.55
CA HIS A 13 -10.15 0.04 8.79
C HIS A 13 -9.31 -0.09 7.51
N GLN A 14 -9.86 0.21 6.33
CA GLN A 14 -9.20 0.01 5.05
C GLN A 14 -8.77 1.33 4.41
N CYS A 15 -7.72 1.27 3.60
CA CYS A 15 -7.32 2.35 2.71
C CYS A 15 -6.97 1.79 1.33
N GLY A 16 -7.20 2.57 0.26
CA GLY A 16 -6.76 2.17 -1.07
C GLY A 16 -5.29 2.56 -1.28
N LEU A 17 -4.43 1.58 -1.50
CA LEU A 17 -3.01 1.78 -1.78
C LEU A 17 -2.72 1.52 -3.26
N PRO A 18 -2.18 2.49 -4.01
CA PRO A 18 -1.79 2.28 -5.41
C PRO A 18 -0.80 1.11 -5.55
N LYS A 19 -1.08 0.21 -6.50
CA LYS A 19 -0.25 -0.96 -6.81
C LYS A 19 1.26 -0.66 -6.92
N ILE A 20 1.63 0.38 -7.65
CA ILE A 20 3.03 0.79 -7.83
C ILE A 20 3.67 1.26 -6.52
N MET A 21 2.91 1.96 -5.67
CA MET A 21 3.39 2.37 -4.36
C MET A 21 3.55 1.17 -3.43
N ALA A 22 2.62 0.22 -3.47
CA ALA A 22 2.70 -1.01 -2.69
C ALA A 22 3.95 -1.83 -3.07
N LEU A 23 4.22 -2.02 -4.37
CA LEU A 23 5.45 -2.67 -4.83
C LEU A 23 6.70 -2.05 -4.24
N GLU A 24 6.76 -0.71 -4.20
CA GLU A 24 7.90 0.03 -3.66
C GLU A 24 8.07 -0.18 -2.16
N LEU A 25 6.98 -0.05 -1.39
CA LEU A 25 7.00 -0.16 0.07
C LEU A 25 7.33 -1.57 0.53
N PHE A 26 6.83 -2.58 -0.19
CA PHE A 26 6.94 -3.98 0.19
C PHE A 26 8.07 -4.74 -0.52
N ARG A 27 8.96 -4.08 -1.29
CA ARG A 27 10.03 -4.76 -2.05
C ARG A 27 10.81 -5.83 -1.25
N PRO A 28 11.29 -5.57 -0.01
CA PRO A 28 12.07 -6.57 0.72
C PRO A 28 11.26 -7.84 1.01
N PHE A 29 9.99 -7.68 1.35
CA PHE A 29 9.07 -8.78 1.63
C PHE A 29 8.74 -9.57 0.37
N ILE A 30 8.50 -8.87 -0.75
CA ILE A 30 8.27 -9.49 -2.06
C ILE A 30 9.48 -10.32 -2.49
N TYR A 31 10.71 -9.80 -2.36
CA TYR A 31 11.92 -10.54 -2.72
C TYR A 31 12.07 -11.83 -1.91
N HIS A 32 11.87 -11.74 -0.60
CA HIS A 32 11.93 -12.90 0.29
C HIS A 32 10.89 -13.95 -0.08
N LYS A 33 9.67 -13.52 -0.43
CA LYS A 33 8.60 -14.45 -0.78
C LYS A 33 8.76 -15.07 -2.16
N LEU A 34 9.29 -14.33 -3.14
CA LEU A 34 9.66 -14.86 -4.45
C LEU A 34 10.75 -15.94 -4.34
N GLU A 35 11.71 -15.76 -3.44
CA GLU A 35 12.76 -16.74 -3.15
C GLU A 35 12.18 -18.00 -2.50
N ILE A 36 11.33 -17.86 -1.47
CA ILE A 36 10.67 -19.00 -0.81
C ILE A 36 9.81 -19.81 -1.78
N ARG A 37 9.10 -19.14 -2.70
CA ARG A 37 8.28 -19.81 -3.73
C ARG A 37 9.10 -20.40 -4.88
N GLY A 38 10.43 -20.21 -4.90
CA GLY A 38 11.31 -20.78 -5.91
C GLY A 38 11.29 -20.06 -7.26
N TYR A 39 10.66 -18.88 -7.37
CA TYR A 39 10.65 -18.10 -8.61
C TYR A 39 12.01 -17.49 -8.95
N VAL A 40 12.83 -17.26 -7.93
CA VAL A 40 14.16 -16.65 -8.04
C VAL A 40 15.13 -17.31 -7.08
N SER A 41 16.39 -17.39 -7.48
CA SER A 41 17.49 -17.93 -6.65
C SER A 41 18.40 -16.85 -6.08
N THR A 42 18.25 -15.60 -6.52
CA THR A 42 19.06 -14.47 -6.03
C THR A 42 18.24 -13.19 -5.90
N ILE A 43 18.67 -12.29 -5.03
CA ILE A 43 18.07 -10.95 -4.87
C ILE A 43 18.15 -10.14 -6.18
N LYS A 44 19.22 -10.31 -6.97
CA LYS A 44 19.37 -9.61 -8.25
C LYS A 44 18.30 -10.03 -9.27
N SER A 45 17.99 -11.33 -9.35
CA SER A 45 16.88 -11.81 -10.19
C SER A 45 15.52 -11.33 -9.68
N ALA A 46 15.31 -11.33 -8.36
CA ALA A 46 14.08 -10.82 -7.74
C ALA A 46 13.84 -9.35 -8.09
N LYS A 47 14.88 -8.52 -7.97
CA LYS A 47 14.83 -7.10 -8.35
C LYS A 47 14.44 -6.92 -9.81
N LYS A 48 15.07 -7.66 -10.73
CA LYS A 48 14.76 -7.60 -12.17
C LYS A 48 13.33 -8.05 -12.47
N MET A 49 12.81 -9.02 -11.73
CA MET A 49 11.45 -9.55 -11.86
C MET A 49 10.40 -8.52 -11.42
N VAL A 50 10.64 -7.87 -10.27
CA VAL A 50 9.78 -6.78 -9.77
C VAL A 50 9.81 -5.56 -10.69
N GLU A 51 10.98 -5.17 -11.20
CA GLU A 51 11.11 -4.07 -12.17
C GLU A 51 10.34 -4.34 -13.47
N LYS A 52 10.25 -5.60 -13.89
CA LYS A 52 9.48 -6.04 -15.05
C LYS A 52 7.98 -6.20 -14.78
N GLN A 53 7.54 -6.11 -13.52
CA GLN A 53 6.13 -6.24 -13.11
C GLN A 53 5.46 -7.50 -13.66
N VAL A 54 6.17 -8.63 -13.62
CA VAL A 54 5.62 -9.92 -14.09
C VAL A 54 4.41 -10.35 -13.23
N PRO A 55 3.48 -11.17 -13.77
CA PRO A 55 2.27 -11.61 -13.06
C PRO A 55 2.52 -12.14 -11.64
N GLU A 56 3.56 -12.94 -11.46
CA GLU A 56 3.89 -13.60 -10.20
C GLU A 56 4.22 -12.62 -9.07
N VAL A 57 4.71 -11.42 -9.42
CA VAL A 57 5.00 -10.36 -8.46
C VAL A 57 3.70 -9.80 -7.86
N TRP A 58 2.63 -9.75 -8.65
CA TRP A 58 1.33 -9.26 -8.18
C TRP A 58 0.68 -10.26 -7.23
N ASP A 59 0.75 -11.56 -7.54
CA ASP A 59 0.25 -12.61 -6.66
C ASP A 59 0.99 -12.63 -5.30
N VAL A 60 2.31 -12.42 -5.34
CA VAL A 60 3.12 -12.31 -4.13
C VAL A 60 2.81 -11.03 -3.36
N LEU A 61 2.62 -9.91 -4.06
CA LEU A 61 2.24 -8.65 -3.43
C LEU A 61 0.91 -8.80 -2.67
N ASP A 62 -0.10 -9.41 -3.30
CA ASP A 62 -1.41 -9.65 -2.68
C ASP A 62 -1.31 -10.51 -1.40
N GLU A 63 -0.40 -11.49 -1.36
CA GLU A 63 -0.13 -12.25 -0.14
C GLU A 63 0.56 -11.40 0.93
N VAL A 64 1.58 -10.62 0.54
CA VAL A 64 2.42 -9.86 1.47
C VAL A 64 1.65 -8.75 2.20
N ILE A 65 0.65 -8.16 1.54
CA ILE A 65 -0.14 -7.06 2.10
C ILE A 65 -1.27 -7.52 3.02
N GLN A 66 -1.68 -8.79 2.94
CA GLN A 66 -2.74 -9.33 3.80
C GLN A 66 -2.30 -9.25 5.26
N GLU A 67 -3.21 -8.72 6.10
CA GLU A 67 -2.98 -8.53 7.55
C GLU A 67 -1.72 -7.68 7.88
N HIS A 68 -1.22 -6.89 6.93
CA HIS A 68 -0.05 -6.03 7.10
C HIS A 68 -0.47 -4.55 7.11
N PRO A 69 -0.89 -4.01 8.27
CA PRO A 69 -1.38 -2.64 8.33
C PRO A 69 -0.30 -1.61 7.99
N ILE A 70 -0.70 -0.55 7.31
CA ILE A 70 0.14 0.61 6.99
C ILE A 70 -0.30 1.83 7.79
N LEU A 71 0.64 2.74 8.06
CA LEU A 71 0.32 4.02 8.72
C LEU A 71 0.14 5.11 7.68
N LEU A 72 -1.02 5.77 7.71
CA LEU A 72 -1.26 7.02 6.99
C LEU A 72 -1.07 8.21 7.93
N ASN A 73 -0.47 9.28 7.41
CA ASN A 73 -0.23 10.53 8.11
C ASN A 73 -0.51 11.71 7.16
N ARG A 74 -1.14 12.78 7.67
CA ARG A 74 -1.28 14.07 6.98
C ARG A 74 -0.62 15.17 7.81
N ALA A 75 0.24 15.97 7.18
CA ALA A 75 0.84 17.13 7.81
C ALA A 75 -0.10 18.35 7.70
N PRO A 76 -0.17 19.23 8.72
CA PRO A 76 0.47 19.11 10.04
C PRO A 76 -0.25 18.11 10.97
N THR A 77 0.51 17.35 11.76
CA THR A 77 -0.05 16.39 12.73
C THR A 77 -0.33 17.10 14.05
N LEU A 78 -1.57 17.53 14.28
CA LEU A 78 -1.96 18.31 15.48
C LEU A 78 -2.20 17.45 16.73
N HIS A 79 -2.58 16.19 16.53
CA HIS A 79 -2.93 15.26 17.61
C HIS A 79 -2.75 13.81 17.15
N ARG A 80 -2.83 12.86 18.09
CA ARG A 80 -2.62 11.42 17.84
C ARG A 80 -3.43 10.84 16.67
N LEU A 81 -4.64 11.34 16.43
CA LEU A 81 -5.50 10.85 15.34
C LEU A 81 -5.05 11.28 13.94
N GLY A 82 -4.02 12.15 13.83
CA GLY A 82 -3.42 12.52 12.55
C GLY A 82 -2.48 11.45 11.99
N ILE A 83 -2.27 10.35 12.72
CA ILE A 83 -1.61 9.12 12.24
C ILE A 83 -2.53 7.95 12.60
N GLN A 84 -2.92 7.14 11.62
CA GLN A 84 -3.78 5.97 11.85
C GLN A 84 -3.31 4.79 11.00
N ALA A 85 -3.55 3.58 11.52
CA ALA A 85 -3.25 2.33 10.84
C ALA A 85 -4.45 1.88 10.00
N PHE A 86 -4.18 1.38 8.79
CA PHE A 86 -5.18 0.85 7.87
C PHE A 86 -4.68 -0.43 7.20
N GLU A 87 -5.59 -1.35 6.93
CA GLU A 87 -5.36 -2.46 6.03
C GLU A 87 -5.34 -1.96 4.57
N PRO A 88 -4.25 -2.19 3.82
CA PRO A 88 -4.16 -1.75 2.43
C PRO A 88 -5.00 -2.62 1.50
N VAL A 89 -5.83 -1.98 0.68
CA VAL A 89 -6.51 -2.60 -0.47
C VAL A 89 -5.82 -2.11 -1.73
N LEU A 90 -5.33 -3.01 -2.58
CA LEU A 90 -4.70 -2.59 -3.83
C LEU A 90 -5.71 -1.91 -4.75
N VAL A 91 -5.36 -0.72 -5.21
CA VAL A 91 -6.15 0.03 -6.18
C VAL A 91 -5.32 0.40 -7.40
N GLU A 92 -6.00 0.56 -8.53
CA GLU A 92 -5.42 1.13 -9.73
C GLU A 92 -5.19 2.64 -9.59
N GLY A 93 -4.34 3.19 -10.46
CA GLY A 93 -4.01 4.61 -10.48
C GLY A 93 -2.85 4.99 -9.56
N LYS A 94 -2.80 6.26 -9.15
CA LYS A 94 -1.67 6.84 -8.39
C LYS A 94 -2.07 7.46 -7.06
N ALA A 95 -3.37 7.65 -6.80
CA ALA A 95 -3.87 8.31 -5.59
C ALA A 95 -4.22 7.32 -4.49
N ILE A 96 -3.97 7.71 -3.23
CA ILE A 96 -4.39 6.93 -2.06
C ILE A 96 -5.88 7.17 -1.85
N GLN A 97 -6.66 6.11 -1.70
CA GLN A 97 -8.07 6.25 -1.35
C GLN A 97 -8.23 6.25 0.17
N LEU A 98 -8.88 7.28 0.71
CA LEU A 98 -9.12 7.45 2.13
C LEU A 98 -10.61 7.30 2.44
N HIS A 99 -10.93 6.61 3.54
CA HIS A 99 -12.30 6.47 4.00
C HIS A 99 -12.88 7.84 4.43
N PRO A 100 -14.09 8.22 4.00
CA PRO A 100 -14.62 9.57 4.26
C PRO A 100 -14.79 9.90 5.76
N LEU A 101 -15.12 8.89 6.60
CA LEU A 101 -15.29 9.11 8.05
C LEU A 101 -13.99 9.43 8.81
N VAL A 102 -12.81 9.16 8.24
CA VAL A 102 -11.53 9.50 8.92
C VAL A 102 -11.00 10.87 8.50
N CYS A 103 -11.59 11.53 7.48
CA CYS A 103 -11.14 12.82 6.98
C CYS A 103 -11.12 13.89 8.07
N ALA A 104 -12.16 13.93 8.93
CA ALA A 104 -12.21 14.87 10.05
C ALA A 104 -11.01 14.73 11.01
N ALA A 105 -10.58 13.50 11.27
CA ALA A 105 -9.43 13.23 12.13
C ALA A 105 -8.09 13.66 11.48
N PHE A 106 -7.96 13.55 10.15
CA PHE A 106 -6.78 14.06 9.43
C PHE A 106 -6.87 15.55 9.09
N ASN A 107 -8.01 16.19 9.41
CA ASN A 107 -8.39 17.52 8.93
C ASN A 107 -8.24 17.63 7.39
N ALA A 108 -8.62 16.58 6.67
CA ALA A 108 -8.35 16.40 5.25
C ALA A 108 -9.54 16.77 4.35
N ASP A 109 -9.25 17.59 3.35
CA ASP A 109 -10.02 17.95 2.17
C ASP A 109 -9.49 17.22 0.92
N PHE A 110 -10.28 17.25 -0.17
CA PHE A 110 -9.98 16.57 -1.43
C PHE A 110 -9.95 17.54 -2.62
N ASP A 111 -9.44 18.74 -2.38
CA ASP A 111 -9.27 19.83 -3.36
C ASP A 111 -8.04 19.65 -4.27
#